data_AF-A0A3M1MXI0-F1
#
_entry.id   AF-A0A3M1MXI0-F1
#
_cell.length_a   1.000
_cell.length_b   1.000
_cell.length_c   1.000
_cell.angle_alpha   90.00
_cell.angle_beta   90.00
_cell.angle_gamma   90.00
#
_symmetry.space_group_name_H-M   'P 1'
#
loop_
_entity.id
_entity.type
_entity.pdbx_description
1 polymer ?
#
loop_
_entity_poly.entity_id
_entity_poly.type
_entity_poly.pdbx_seq_one_letter_code
_entity_poly.pdbx_strand_id
1 'polypeptide(L)'
;MRAIILPALLLLVLTACSIPPDKPVTRQELMATRIYNYYVIEESPEMILNALNRDGEVVIATKRNIPGKNYPVHLKLLATSEGIEVVDYDR
;
A
#
# COMPACT_ATOMS: atom_id res chain seq x y z
N MET A 1 -10.66 -36.79 20.63
CA MET A 1 -11.15 -35.47 20.15
C MET A 1 -10.13 -34.34 20.33
N ARG A 2 -9.32 -34.28 21.41
CA ARG A 2 -8.29 -33.23 21.62
C ARG A 2 -7.21 -33.12 20.54
N ALA A 3 -6.81 -34.24 19.91
CA ALA A 3 -5.71 -34.27 18.93
C ALA A 3 -6.02 -33.58 17.58
N ILE A 4 -7.29 -33.30 17.28
CA ILE A 4 -7.72 -32.66 16.01
C ILE A 4 -7.79 -31.12 16.15
N ILE A 5 -7.86 -30.61 17.39
CA ILE A 5 -8.05 -29.18 17.65
C ILE A 5 -6.79 -28.37 17.28
N LEU A 6 -5.61 -28.92 17.56
CA LEU A 6 -4.33 -28.26 17.29
C LEU A 6 -4.05 -28.08 15.77
N PRO A 7 -4.19 -29.10 14.90
CA PRO A 7 -3.99 -28.90 13.46
C PRO A 7 -5.07 -28.00 12.83
N ALA A 8 -6.32 -28.04 13.33
CA ALA A 8 -7.38 -27.17 12.86
C ALA A 8 -7.12 -25.69 13.19
N LEU A 9 -6.56 -25.41 14.38
CA LEU A 9 -6.15 -24.05 14.75
C LEU A 9 -4.97 -23.55 13.90
N LEU A 10 -4.02 -24.42 13.56
CA LEU A 10 -2.86 -24.06 12.73
C LEU A 10 -3.27 -23.66 11.30
N LEU A 11 -4.30 -24.32 10.73
CA LEU A 11 -4.85 -24.01 9.41
C LEU A 11 -5.50 -22.62 9.34
N LEU A 12 -6.10 -22.13 10.44
CA LEU A 12 -6.75 -20.82 10.49
C LEU A 12 -5.76 -19.65 10.53
N VAL A 13 -4.53 -19.87 10.99
CA VAL A 13 -3.50 -18.80 11.07
C VAL A 13 -2.85 -18.54 9.70
N LEU A 14 -2.92 -19.51 8.78
CA LEU A 14 -2.30 -19.40 7.45
C LEU A 14 -3.13 -18.59 6.45
N THR A 15 -4.38 -18.24 6.75
CA THR A 15 -5.23 -17.45 5.85
C THR A 15 -5.14 -15.94 6.07
N ALA A 16 -4.28 -15.46 6.98
CA ALA A 16 -4.03 -14.04 7.22
C ALA A 16 -3.07 -13.44 6.15
N CYS A 17 -3.37 -13.69 4.87
CA CYS A 17 -2.68 -13.02 3.76
C CYS A 17 -3.24 -11.60 3.60
N SER A 18 -2.46 -10.68 3.01
CA SER A 18 -2.95 -9.33 2.76
C SER A 18 -4.21 -9.41 1.88
N ILE A 19 -5.30 -8.88 2.42
CA ILE A 19 -6.60 -8.92 1.76
C ILE A 19 -6.68 -7.68 0.88
N PRO A 20 -7.03 -7.82 -0.41
CA PRO A 20 -7.31 -6.68 -1.25
C PRO A 20 -8.46 -5.85 -0.64
N PRO A 21 -8.54 -4.55 -0.92
CA PRO A 21 -9.55 -3.70 -0.31
C PRO A 21 -10.96 -4.17 -0.71
N ASP A 22 -11.93 -4.03 0.21
CA ASP A 22 -13.34 -4.38 -0.03
C ASP A 22 -13.91 -3.72 -1.29
N LYS A 23 -13.42 -2.51 -1.59
CA LYS A 23 -13.69 -1.78 -2.83
C LYS A 23 -12.36 -1.44 -3.49
N PRO A 24 -12.17 -1.80 -4.78
CA PRO A 24 -10.98 -1.40 -5.50
C PRO A 24 -10.83 0.13 -5.52
N VAL A 25 -9.65 0.61 -5.18
CA VAL A 25 -9.27 2.01 -5.33
C VAL A 25 -9.15 2.36 -6.81
N THR A 26 -9.58 3.57 -7.12
CA THR A 26 -9.64 4.11 -8.48
C THR A 26 -8.49 5.06 -8.76
N ARG A 27 -8.21 5.27 -10.05
CA ARG A 27 -7.23 6.28 -10.49
C ARG A 27 -7.58 7.67 -9.97
N GLN A 28 -8.87 8.00 -9.89
CA GLN A 28 -9.32 9.30 -9.40
C GLN A 28 -8.94 9.48 -7.92
N GLU A 29 -9.14 8.47 -7.08
CA GLU A 29 -8.74 8.49 -5.68
C GLU A 29 -7.22 8.58 -5.52
N LEU A 30 -6.46 7.82 -6.31
CA LEU A 30 -4.99 7.91 -6.31
C LEU A 30 -4.52 9.32 -6.67
N MET A 31 -5.09 9.95 -7.70
CA MET A 31 -4.71 11.32 -8.08
C MET A 31 -5.14 12.35 -7.02
N ALA A 32 -6.23 12.10 -6.29
CA ALA A 32 -6.70 12.98 -5.22
C ALA A 32 -5.70 13.06 -4.05
N THR A 33 -4.87 12.02 -3.84
CA THR A 33 -3.78 12.05 -2.84
C THR A 33 -2.66 13.04 -3.17
N ARG A 34 -2.53 13.47 -4.43
CA ARG A 34 -1.49 14.37 -4.95
C ARG A 34 -0.05 13.89 -4.71
N ILE A 35 0.18 12.60 -4.51
CA ILE A 35 1.52 12.06 -4.24
C ILE A 35 2.53 12.39 -5.35
N TYR A 36 2.10 12.42 -6.61
CA TYR A 36 2.95 12.80 -7.75
C TYR A 36 3.35 14.29 -7.77
N ASN A 37 2.68 15.13 -6.99
CA ASN A 37 3.07 16.53 -6.81
C ASN A 37 4.15 16.65 -5.73
N TYR A 38 4.01 15.87 -4.65
CA TYR A 38 4.87 15.94 -3.46
C TYR A 38 6.12 15.07 -3.56
N TYR A 39 6.11 14.03 -4.40
CA TYR A 39 7.18 13.05 -4.52
C TYR A 39 7.55 12.83 -5.98
N VAL A 40 8.82 12.51 -6.22
CA VAL A 40 9.32 12.10 -7.53
C VAL A 40 9.25 10.58 -7.61
N ILE A 41 8.08 10.09 -8.02
CA ILE A 41 7.75 8.66 -8.10
C ILE A 41 8.09 8.17 -9.52
N GLU A 42 8.81 7.04 -9.62
CA GLU A 42 9.21 6.45 -10.91
C GLU A 42 8.14 5.49 -11.45
N GLU A 43 7.36 4.90 -10.57
CA GLU A 43 6.30 3.97 -10.86
C GLU A 43 5.09 4.66 -11.51
N SER A 44 4.54 4.03 -12.55
CA SER A 44 3.32 4.54 -13.19
C SER A 44 2.10 4.43 -12.24
N PRO A 45 1.09 5.30 -12.39
CA PRO A 45 -0.14 5.23 -11.60
C PRO A 45 -0.81 3.86 -11.65
N GLU A 46 -0.74 3.19 -12.81
CA GLU A 46 -1.35 1.88 -13.05
C GLU A 46 -0.64 0.78 -12.26
N MET A 47 0.69 0.86 -12.12
CA MET A 47 1.43 -0.09 -11.26
C MET A 47 1.05 0.08 -9.80
N ILE A 48 0.97 1.33 -9.32
CA ILE A 48 0.55 1.63 -7.94
C ILE A 48 -0.88 1.15 -7.70
N LEU A 49 -1.81 1.46 -8.60
CA LEU A 49 -3.21 1.02 -8.50
C LEU A 49 -3.33 -0.49 -8.49
N ASN A 50 -2.58 -1.18 -9.36
CA ASN A 50 -2.60 -2.63 -9.40
C ASN A 50 -2.09 -3.23 -8.08
N ALA A 51 -1.01 -2.70 -7.52
CA ALA A 51 -0.48 -3.14 -6.23
C ALA A 51 -1.50 -2.89 -5.10
N LEU A 52 -2.07 -1.69 -5.01
CA LEU A 52 -3.09 -1.35 -4.00
C LEU A 52 -4.32 -2.25 -4.09
N ASN A 53 -4.80 -2.54 -5.30
CA ASN A 53 -6.00 -3.36 -5.50
C ASN A 53 -5.76 -4.85 -5.36
N ARG A 54 -4.52 -5.32 -5.51
CA ARG A 54 -4.16 -6.73 -5.34
C ARG A 54 -3.76 -7.04 -3.89
N ASP A 55 -2.95 -6.17 -3.31
CA ASP A 55 -2.21 -6.43 -2.09
C ASP A 55 -2.70 -5.59 -0.90
N GLY A 56 -3.56 -4.58 -1.13
CA GLY A 56 -4.07 -3.66 -0.10
C GLY A 56 -3.09 -2.54 0.28
N GLU A 57 -1.81 -2.68 -0.06
CA GLU A 57 -0.77 -1.71 0.25
C GLU A 57 0.36 -1.73 -0.78
N VAL A 58 1.14 -0.64 -0.83
CA VAL A 58 2.40 -0.60 -1.55
C VAL A 58 3.39 0.33 -0.85
N VAL A 59 4.65 -0.09 -0.77
CA VAL A 59 5.76 0.73 -0.26
C VAL A 59 6.72 1.01 -1.40
N ILE A 60 7.04 2.28 -1.59
CA ILE A 60 7.78 2.77 -2.75
C ILE A 60 8.99 3.57 -2.29
N ALA A 61 10.17 3.26 -2.83
CA ALA A 61 11.35 4.08 -2.60
C ALA A 61 11.28 5.31 -3.53
N THR A 62 11.22 6.50 -2.96
CA THR A 62 11.07 7.75 -3.72
C THR A 62 11.87 8.88 -3.07
N LYS A 63 11.68 10.11 -3.53
CA LYS A 63 12.24 11.32 -2.94
C LYS A 63 11.19 12.42 -2.90
N ARG A 64 11.25 13.28 -1.89
CA ARG A 64 10.40 14.49 -1.85
C ARG A 64 10.74 15.42 -3.01
N ASN A 65 9.71 15.99 -3.62
CA ASN A 65 9.83 16.95 -4.71
C ASN A 65 10.15 18.35 -4.17
N ILE A 66 11.39 18.53 -3.72
CA ILE A 66 11.91 19.80 -3.19
C ILE A 66 13.03 20.29 -4.11
N PRO A 67 12.87 21.45 -4.78
CA PRO A 67 13.88 21.97 -5.71
C PRO A 67 15.26 22.10 -5.06
N GLY A 68 16.28 21.62 -5.76
CA GLY A 68 17.68 21.71 -5.32
C GLY A 68 18.06 20.84 -4.12
N LYS A 69 17.17 19.93 -3.68
CA LYS A 69 17.44 19.05 -2.53
C LYS A 69 17.10 17.59 -2.85
N ASN A 70 17.91 16.68 -2.33
CA ASN A 70 17.66 15.24 -2.43
C ASN A 70 17.26 14.70 -1.07
N TYR A 71 15.98 14.33 -0.92
CA TYR A 71 15.43 13.78 0.32
C TYR A 71 14.79 12.42 0.02
N PRO A 72 15.57 11.33 0.10
CA PRO A 72 15.04 9.99 -0.12
C PRO A 72 14.09 9.62 1.02
N VAL A 73 12.97 9.00 0.66
CA VAL A 73 11.93 8.54 1.61
C VAL A 73 11.37 7.21 1.13
N HIS A 74 10.76 6.45 2.05
CA HIS A 74 9.85 5.37 1.70
C HIS A 74 8.43 5.88 1.83
N LEU A 75 7.69 5.85 0.73
CA LEU A 75 6.28 6.23 0.69
C LEU A 75 5.43 4.95 0.79
N LYS A 76 4.67 4.82 1.87
CA LYS A 76 3.68 3.77 2.05
C LYS A 76 2.30 4.28 1.69
N LEU A 77 1.62 3.55 0.82
CA LEU A 77 0.23 3.78 0.42
C LEU A 77 -0.60 2.61 0.93
N LEU A 78 -1.74 2.92 1.53
CA LEU A 78 -2.68 1.94 2.08
C LEU A 78 -4.05 2.15 1.44
N ALA A 79 -4.64 1.08 0.91
CA ALA A 79 -6.05 1.09 0.50
C ALA A 79 -6.92 0.78 1.71
N THR A 80 -7.64 1.79 2.19
CA THR A 80 -8.54 1.70 3.35
C THR A 80 -10.00 1.77 2.90
N SER A 81 -10.92 1.50 3.83
CA SER A 81 -12.35 1.70 3.60
C SER A 81 -12.74 3.16 3.33
N GLU A 82 -11.89 4.12 3.71
CA GLU A 82 -12.09 5.56 3.55
C GLU A 82 -11.37 6.15 2.33
N GLY A 83 -10.50 5.37 1.66
CA GLY A 83 -9.76 5.81 0.48
C GLY A 83 -8.31 5.36 0.52
N ILE A 84 -7.39 6.25 0.11
CA ILE A 84 -5.94 5.96 0.12
C ILE A 84 -5.28 6.80 1.21
N GLU A 85 -4.69 6.11 2.19
CA GLU A 85 -3.85 6.74 3.20
C GLU A 85 -2.39 6.76 2.73
N VAL A 86 -1.70 7.87 3.00
CA VAL A 86 -0.32 8.12 2.58
C VAL A 86 0.53 8.35 3.82
N VAL A 87 1.57 7.53 3.99
CA VAL A 87 2.52 7.66 5.10
C VAL A 87 3.93 7.69 4.52
N ASP A 88 4.72 8.70 4.86
CA ASP A 88 6.12 8.77 4.47
C ASP A 88 7.06 8.51 5.66
N TYR A 89 8.12 7.75 5.39
CA TYR A 89 9.19 7.48 6.34
C TYR A 89 10.50 8.00 5.78
N ASP A 90 11.19 8.82 6.58
CA ASP A 90 12.54 9.26 6.25
C ASP A 90 13.47 8.03 6.18
N ARG A 91 14.33 8.00 5.17
CA ARG A 91 15.26 6.88 4.90
C ARG A 91 16.62 7.11 5.53
#